data_AF-A0A363T9U9-F1
#
_entry.id   AF-A0A363T9U9-F1
#
_cell.length_a   1.000
_cell.length_b   1.000
_cell.length_c   1.000
_cell.angle_alpha   90.00
_cell.angle_beta   90.00
_cell.angle_gamma   90.00
#
_symmetry.space_group_name_H-M   'P 1'
#
loop_
_entity.id
_entity.type
_entity.pdbx_description
1 polymer ?
#
loop_
_entity_poly.entity_id
_entity_poly.type
_entity_poly.pdbx_seq_one_letter_code
_entity_poly.pdbx_strand_id
1 'polypeptide(L)'
;MADDRREVIRIAVTGHRLVDTNNVLTVSIQKVITQIIQDHPTTDYHLLSALSEGSDQFVVRNALQYKEIKLIVPLPLPEELYLLDFETDEGRKKFKHLLNIADQVMTLTKNSDHDSAYDVLGSYLIDQCDVLIALWNGDYSGKKGGTGEVVKKALNAGKRVYWIYVDNGNDQGEVRKKLQKNPGDIELLG
;
A
#
# COMPACT_ATOMS: atom_id res chain seq x y z
N MET A 1 -12.08 -35.71 -3.43
CA MET A 1 -11.42 -34.58 -4.09
C MET A 1 -11.14 -33.58 -2.98
N ALA A 2 -9.90 -33.53 -2.51
CA ALA A 2 -9.53 -32.58 -1.45
C ALA A 2 -9.53 -31.17 -2.06
N ASP A 3 -10.22 -30.26 -1.40
CA ASP A 3 -10.16 -28.82 -1.66
C ASP A 3 -8.71 -28.39 -1.39
N ASP A 4 -7.89 -28.34 -2.45
CA ASP A 4 -6.50 -27.89 -2.42
C ASP A 4 -6.48 -26.37 -2.23
N ARG A 5 -6.96 -25.90 -1.07
CA ARG A 5 -6.85 -24.50 -0.69
C ARG A 5 -5.40 -24.24 -0.36
N ARG A 6 -4.66 -23.77 -1.36
CA ARG A 6 -3.38 -23.11 -1.12
C ARG A 6 -3.60 -22.00 -0.11
N GLU A 7 -2.74 -21.95 0.89
CA GLU A 7 -2.67 -20.83 1.81
C GLU A 7 -2.44 -19.55 1.00
N VAL A 8 -3.09 -18.45 1.40
CA VAL A 8 -3.00 -17.16 0.71
C VAL A 8 -2.38 -16.15 1.65
N ILE A 9 -1.25 -15.57 1.24
CA ILE A 9 -0.63 -14.45 1.94
C ILE A 9 -1.17 -13.14 1.38
N ARG A 10 -1.78 -12.34 2.25
CA ARG A 10 -2.39 -11.05 1.94
C ARG A 10 -1.45 -9.92 2.30
N ILE A 11 -1.01 -9.18 1.29
CA ILE A 11 -0.06 -8.08 1.41
C ILE A 11 -0.82 -6.77 1.19
N ALA A 12 -1.04 -5.99 2.25
CA ALA A 12 -1.61 -4.65 2.11
C ALA A 12 -0.53 -3.61 1.77
N VAL A 13 -0.93 -2.55 1.07
CA VAL A 13 -0.08 -1.40 0.73
C VAL A 13 -0.66 -0.13 1.32
N THR A 14 0.21 0.73 1.84
CA THR A 14 -0.11 2.11 2.17
C THR A 14 1.10 3.00 1.89
N GLY A 15 0.86 4.26 1.52
CA GLY A 15 1.97 5.20 1.43
C GLY A 15 1.57 6.62 1.04
N HIS A 16 2.58 7.47 0.89
CA HIS A 16 2.41 8.87 0.51
C HIS A 16 1.95 9.03 -0.94
N ARG A 17 1.15 10.08 -1.19
CA ARG A 17 0.70 10.39 -2.56
C ARG A 17 1.76 11.07 -3.40
N LEU A 18 2.59 11.89 -2.76
CA LEU A 18 3.76 12.49 -3.37
C LEU A 18 4.99 11.63 -3.08
N VAL A 19 5.43 10.87 -4.08
CA VAL A 19 6.64 10.04 -4.00
C VAL A 19 7.47 10.18 -5.26
N ASP A 20 8.76 10.43 -5.10
CA ASP A 20 9.72 10.37 -6.19
C ASP A 20 9.99 8.91 -6.60
N THR A 21 9.26 8.44 -7.61
CA THR A 21 9.40 7.08 -8.11
C THR A 21 10.72 6.93 -8.88
N ASN A 22 11.76 6.44 -8.20
CA ASN A 22 13.10 6.26 -8.74
C ASN A 22 13.60 4.81 -8.60
N ASN A 23 14.76 4.53 -9.19
CA ASN A 23 15.32 3.17 -9.21
C ASN A 23 15.65 2.63 -7.81
N VAL A 24 16.01 3.50 -6.86
CA VAL A 24 16.31 3.08 -5.49
C VAL A 24 15.05 2.49 -4.84
N LEU A 25 13.92 3.18 -4.95
CA LEU A 25 12.65 2.66 -4.43
C LEU A 25 12.16 1.42 -5.18
N THR A 26 12.36 1.35 -6.50
CA THR A 26 12.07 0.13 -7.29
C THR A 26 12.79 -1.08 -6.71
N VAL A 27 14.10 -0.97 -6.50
CA VAL A 27 14.91 -2.06 -5.94
C VAL A 27 14.45 -2.44 -4.54
N SER A 28 14.13 -1.46 -3.68
CA SER A 28 13.66 -1.74 -2.32
C SER A 28 12.31 -2.46 -2.29
N ILE A 29 11.36 -2.03 -3.12
CA ILE A 29 10.04 -2.68 -3.25
C ILE A 29 10.20 -4.11 -3.76
N GLN A 30 10.97 -4.30 -4.84
CA GLN A 30 11.23 -5.64 -5.39
C GLN A 30 11.92 -6.55 -4.38
N LYS A 31 12.84 -6.02 -3.58
CA LYS A 31 13.51 -6.78 -2.50
C LYS A 31 12.51 -7.24 -1.44
N VAL A 32 11.59 -6.36 -0.98
CA VAL A 32 10.55 -6.73 -0.02
C VAL A 32 9.61 -7.80 -0.59
N ILE A 33 9.11 -7.61 -1.81
CA ILE A 33 8.19 -8.57 -2.45
C ILE A 33 8.88 -9.92 -2.64
N THR A 34 10.11 -9.93 -3.14
CA THR A 34 10.90 -11.16 -3.32
C THR A 34 11.12 -11.88 -1.99
N GLN A 35 11.43 -11.15 -0.92
CA GLN A 35 11.59 -11.72 0.42
C GLN A 35 10.30 -12.40 0.89
N ILE A 36 9.16 -11.71 0.80
CA ILE A 36 7.85 -12.27 1.18
C ILE A 36 7.56 -13.55 0.38
N ILE A 37 7.86 -13.55 -0.92
CA ILE A 37 7.65 -14.72 -1.77
C ILE A 37 8.55 -15.90 -1.36
N GLN A 38 9.81 -15.61 -1.05
CA GLN A 38 10.79 -16.62 -0.63
C GLN A 38 10.45 -17.23 0.74
N ASP A 39 9.85 -16.46 1.62
CA ASP A 39 9.42 -16.93 2.94
C ASP A 39 8.18 -17.85 2.85
N HIS A 40 7.41 -17.79 1.76
CA HIS A 40 6.15 -18.54 1.58
C HIS A 40 5.98 -19.20 0.18
N PRO A 41 6.96 -19.95 -0.34
CA PRO A 41 7.10 -20.27 -1.77
C PRO A 41 5.97 -21.10 -2.42
N THR A 42 5.09 -21.72 -1.63
CA THR A 42 3.99 -22.57 -2.11
C THR A 42 2.59 -21.96 -1.88
N THR A 43 2.53 -20.65 -1.65
CA THR A 43 1.29 -19.90 -1.38
C THR A 43 0.88 -19.04 -2.56
N ASP A 44 -0.41 -18.71 -2.65
CA ASP A 44 -0.87 -17.67 -3.56
C ASP A 44 -0.77 -16.30 -2.84
N TYR A 45 -0.58 -15.21 -3.60
CA TYR A 45 -0.39 -13.88 -3.02
C TYR A 45 -1.47 -12.92 -3.46
N HIS A 46 -2.11 -12.24 -2.51
CA HIS A 46 -3.08 -11.19 -2.79
C HIS A 46 -2.50 -9.85 -2.35
N LEU A 47 -2.26 -8.95 -3.31
CA LEU A 47 -1.88 -7.57 -3.03
C LEU A 47 -3.14 -6.73 -2.87
N LEU A 48 -3.35 -6.19 -1.67
CA LEU A 48 -4.45 -5.27 -1.37
C LEU A 48 -3.96 -3.82 -1.46
N SER A 49 -4.51 -3.06 -2.40
CA SER A 49 -4.20 -1.65 -2.56
C SER A 49 -5.41 -0.87 -3.04
N ALA A 50 -5.62 0.33 -2.49
CA ALA A 50 -6.66 1.24 -2.95
C ALA A 50 -6.25 2.03 -4.20
N LEU A 51 -5.06 1.75 -4.77
CA LEU A 51 -4.52 2.39 -5.97
C LEU A 51 -4.43 3.92 -5.89
N SER A 52 -4.30 4.48 -4.68
CA SER A 52 -4.09 5.93 -4.51
C SER A 52 -2.88 6.38 -5.33
N GLU A 53 -2.95 7.62 -5.85
CA GLU A 53 -1.83 8.22 -6.57
C GLU A 53 -0.54 8.13 -5.73
N GLY A 54 0.61 7.89 -6.35
CA GLY A 54 1.89 7.78 -5.65
C GLY A 54 2.25 6.35 -5.25
N SER A 55 2.48 6.13 -3.96
CA SER A 55 3.04 4.88 -3.41
C SER A 55 2.27 3.63 -3.82
N ASP A 56 0.95 3.62 -3.67
CA ASP A 56 0.11 2.46 -3.95
C ASP A 56 0.27 1.99 -5.40
N GLN A 57 0.08 2.90 -6.36
CA GLN A 57 0.27 2.60 -7.78
C GLN A 57 1.69 2.14 -8.10
N PHE A 58 2.69 2.71 -7.41
CA PHE A 58 4.09 2.36 -7.64
C PHE A 58 4.42 0.95 -7.13
N VAL A 59 3.94 0.58 -5.94
CA VAL A 59 4.11 -0.78 -5.41
C VAL A 59 3.38 -1.79 -6.28
N VAL A 60 2.12 -1.52 -6.64
CA VAL A 60 1.31 -2.43 -7.47
C VAL A 60 1.98 -2.73 -8.80
N ARG A 61 2.53 -1.71 -9.48
CA ARG A 61 3.25 -1.92 -10.76
C ARG A 61 4.51 -2.78 -10.63
N ASN A 62 5.18 -2.73 -9.49
CA ASN A 62 6.35 -3.58 -9.24
C ASN A 62 5.94 -5.00 -8.85
N ALA A 63 4.86 -5.14 -8.07
CA ALA A 63 4.31 -6.43 -7.65
C ALA A 63 3.70 -7.23 -8.79
N LEU A 64 3.03 -6.59 -9.75
CA LEU A 64 2.43 -7.28 -10.91
C LEU A 64 3.46 -7.85 -11.91
N GLN A 65 4.76 -7.66 -11.67
CA GLN A 65 5.81 -8.36 -12.43
C GLN A 65 5.92 -9.84 -12.01
N TYR A 66 5.40 -10.18 -10.83
CA TYR A 66 5.37 -11.53 -10.27
C TYR A 66 4.02 -12.17 -10.60
N LYS A 67 4.03 -13.30 -11.33
CA LYS A 67 2.82 -13.91 -11.89
C LYS A 67 1.92 -14.55 -10.82
N GLU A 68 2.47 -14.79 -9.64
CA GLU A 68 1.81 -15.39 -8.49
C GLU A 68 0.98 -14.36 -7.71
N ILE A 69 1.19 -13.06 -7.94
CA ILE A 69 0.49 -11.98 -7.25
C ILE A 69 -0.79 -11.60 -7.99
N LYS A 70 -1.91 -11.70 -7.28
CA LYS A 70 -3.22 -11.18 -7.70
C LYS A 70 -3.50 -9.82 -7.06
N LEU A 71 -4.05 -8.89 -7.82
CA LEU A 71 -4.40 -7.55 -7.36
C LEU A 71 -5.85 -7.50 -6.88
N ILE A 72 -6.04 -7.13 -5.62
CA ILE A 72 -7.35 -6.93 -4.98
C ILE A 72 -7.48 -5.45 -4.62
N VAL A 73 -8.51 -4.78 -5.16
CA VAL A 73 -8.69 -3.34 -5.05
C VAL A 73 -9.92 -3.00 -4.18
N PRO A 74 -9.73 -2.75 -2.88
CA PRO A 74 -10.74 -2.15 -2.03
C PRO A 74 -10.74 -0.62 -2.23
N LEU A 75 -11.79 -0.10 -2.87
CA LEU A 75 -12.00 1.34 -3.02
C LEU A 75 -12.68 1.89 -1.76
N PRO A 76 -12.17 3.01 -1.18
CA PRO A 76 -12.80 3.65 -0.03
C PRO A 76 -14.16 4.25 -0.42
N LEU A 77 -14.28 4.74 -1.65
CA LEU A 77 -15.45 5.43 -2.19
C LEU A 77 -15.79 4.87 -3.58
N PRO A 78 -16.99 5.15 -4.13
CA PRO A 78 -17.25 4.94 -5.55
C PRO A 78 -16.15 5.57 -6.43
N GLU A 79 -15.77 4.89 -7.51
CA GLU A 79 -14.65 5.29 -8.39
C GLU A 79 -14.69 6.78 -8.77
N GLU A 80 -15.86 7.27 -9.19
CA GLU A 80 -16.04 8.66 -9.62
C GLU A 80 -15.70 9.67 -8.53
N LEU A 81 -16.09 9.39 -7.28
CA LEU A 81 -15.79 10.25 -6.13
C LEU A 81 -14.33 10.13 -5.72
N TYR A 82 -13.79 8.91 -5.72
CA TYR A 82 -12.40 8.68 -5.34
C TYR A 82 -11.41 9.34 -6.31
N LEU A 83 -11.73 9.38 -7.61
CA LEU A 83 -10.90 10.05 -8.62
C LEU A 83 -10.82 11.57 -8.45
N LEU A 84 -11.72 12.19 -7.67
CA LEU A 84 -11.63 13.61 -7.32
C LEU A 84 -10.44 13.92 -6.42
N ASP A 85 -9.92 12.92 -5.72
CA ASP A 85 -8.77 13.04 -4.82
C ASP A 85 -7.41 12.91 -5.52
N PHE A 86 -7.43 12.64 -6.83
CA PHE A 86 -6.23 12.53 -7.65
C PHE A 86 -5.88 13.91 -8.18
N GLU A 87 -4.60 14.26 -8.13
CA GLU A 87 -4.14 15.57 -8.56
C GLU A 87 -3.85 15.57 -10.06
N THR A 88 -3.23 14.50 -10.57
CA THR A 88 -2.73 14.47 -11.95
C THR A 88 -3.54 13.57 -12.89
N ASP A 89 -3.59 13.94 -14.17
CA ASP A 89 -4.20 13.11 -15.21
C ASP A 89 -3.45 11.79 -15.39
N GLU A 90 -2.14 11.79 -15.19
CA GLU A 90 -1.32 10.59 -15.23
C GLU A 90 -1.66 9.63 -14.08
N GLY A 91 -1.89 10.16 -12.87
CA GLY A 91 -2.38 9.39 -11.72
C GLY A 91 -3.74 8.74 -12.01
N ARG A 92 -4.68 9.50 -12.60
CA ARG A 92 -6.00 9.00 -13.02
C ARG A 92 -5.90 7.92 -14.11
N LYS A 93 -5.05 8.09 -15.12
CA LYS A 93 -4.82 7.09 -16.18
C LYS A 93 -4.23 5.80 -15.63
N LYS A 94 -3.22 5.90 -14.76
CA LYS A 94 -2.62 4.74 -14.08
C LYS A 94 -3.63 4.00 -13.22
N PHE A 95 -4.43 4.73 -12.45
CA PHE A 95 -5.51 4.15 -11.66
C PHE A 95 -6.46 3.32 -12.53
N LYS A 96 -7.00 3.91 -13.60
CA LYS A 96 -7.94 3.21 -14.50
C LYS A 96 -7.31 1.99 -15.17
N HIS A 97 -6.06 2.09 -15.59
CA HIS A 97 -5.35 0.96 -16.17
C HIS A 97 -5.18 -0.18 -15.17
N LEU A 98 -4.71 0.11 -13.95
CA LEU A 98 -4.51 -0.87 -12.89
C LEU A 98 -5.84 -1.49 -12.43
N LEU A 99 -6.89 -0.68 -12.31
CA LEU A 99 -8.23 -1.15 -11.94
C LEU A 99 -8.78 -2.14 -12.97
N ASN A 100 -8.56 -1.89 -14.26
CA ASN A 100 -9.02 -2.77 -15.35
C ASN A 100 -8.31 -4.13 -15.38
N ILE A 101 -7.10 -4.23 -14.84
CA ILE A 101 -6.35 -5.50 -14.77
C ILE A 101 -6.41 -6.14 -13.38
N ALA A 102 -7.14 -5.55 -12.44
CA ALA A 102 -7.30 -6.11 -11.10
C ALA A 102 -8.12 -7.41 -11.13
N ASP A 103 -7.70 -8.39 -10.33
CA ASP A 103 -8.42 -9.66 -10.18
C ASP A 103 -9.75 -9.48 -9.44
N GLN A 104 -9.82 -8.51 -8.53
CA GLN A 104 -11.04 -8.18 -7.80
C GLN A 104 -11.11 -6.68 -7.49
N VAL A 105 -12.29 -6.09 -7.65
CA VAL A 105 -12.57 -4.71 -7.25
C VAL A 105 -13.82 -4.71 -6.38
N MET A 106 -13.78 -3.97 -5.27
CA MET A 106 -14.93 -3.78 -4.39
C MET A 106 -14.94 -2.35 -3.82
N THR A 107 -16.12 -1.82 -3.58
CA THR A 107 -16.28 -0.51 -2.91
C THR A 107 -16.73 -0.75 -1.47
N LEU A 108 -15.95 -0.25 -0.51
CA LEU A 108 -16.18 -0.53 0.92
C LEU A 108 -17.36 0.25 1.52
N THR A 109 -17.59 1.47 1.03
CA THR A 109 -18.74 2.28 1.48
C THR A 109 -19.32 3.10 0.33
N LYS A 110 -20.63 3.33 0.41
CA LYS A 110 -21.34 4.29 -0.45
C LYS A 110 -21.50 5.66 0.22
N ASN A 111 -21.12 5.77 1.50
CA ASN A 111 -21.15 7.04 2.22
C ASN A 111 -20.06 7.95 1.66
N SER A 112 -20.41 9.18 1.33
CA SER A 112 -19.50 10.20 0.82
C SER A 112 -18.71 10.92 1.92
N ASP A 113 -18.90 10.56 3.20
CA ASP A 113 -18.06 11.10 4.27
C ASP A 113 -16.61 10.64 4.10
N HIS A 114 -15.77 11.57 3.67
CA HIS A 114 -14.43 11.34 3.17
C HIS A 114 -13.52 10.75 4.25
N ASP A 115 -13.40 11.41 5.40
CA ASP A 115 -12.54 10.97 6.50
C ASP A 115 -12.95 9.59 7.04
N SER A 116 -14.25 9.31 7.12
CA SER A 116 -14.73 7.98 7.51
C SER A 116 -14.43 6.92 6.45
N ALA A 117 -14.45 7.25 5.15
CA ALA A 117 -14.18 6.29 4.10
C ALA A 117 -12.72 5.82 4.12
N TYR A 118 -11.77 6.73 4.35
CA TYR A 118 -10.34 6.36 4.49
C TYR A 118 -10.06 5.62 5.78
N ASP A 119 -10.74 5.94 6.88
CA ASP A 119 -10.66 5.19 8.12
C ASP A 119 -11.13 3.75 7.96
N VAL A 120 -12.28 3.55 7.28
CA VAL A 120 -12.83 2.23 6.91
C VAL A 120 -11.86 1.47 6.01
N LEU A 121 -11.28 2.11 5.01
CA LEU A 121 -10.27 1.51 4.15
C LEU A 121 -9.05 1.05 4.94
N GLY A 122 -8.50 1.92 5.79
CA GLY A 122 -7.35 1.60 6.62
C GLY A 122 -7.61 0.40 7.51
N SER A 123 -8.76 0.37 8.20
CA SER A 123 -9.15 -0.77 9.04
C SER A 123 -9.36 -2.04 8.21
N TYR A 124 -10.03 -1.96 7.05
CA TYR A 124 -10.20 -3.10 6.15
C TYR A 124 -8.86 -3.70 5.72
N LEU A 125 -7.89 -2.88 5.31
CA LEU A 125 -6.57 -3.35 4.90
C LEU A 125 -5.88 -4.13 6.04
N ILE A 126 -5.92 -3.61 7.26
CA ILE A 126 -5.28 -4.27 8.42
C ILE A 126 -6.01 -5.53 8.86
N ASP A 127 -7.35 -5.52 8.84
CA ASP A 127 -8.15 -6.69 9.20
C ASP A 127 -7.94 -7.85 8.21
N GLN A 128 -7.73 -7.53 6.93
CA GLN A 128 -7.54 -8.53 5.88
C GLN A 128 -6.10 -8.95 5.65
N CYS A 129 -5.09 -8.11 5.91
CA CYS A 129 -3.71 -8.44 5.55
C CYS A 129 -2.99 -9.30 6.58
N ASP A 130 -2.04 -10.10 6.12
CA ASP A 130 -1.05 -10.78 6.95
C ASP A 130 0.19 -9.89 7.16
N VAL A 131 0.53 -9.10 6.13
CA VAL A 131 1.69 -8.21 6.09
C VAL A 131 1.30 -6.87 5.48
N LEU A 132 1.88 -5.78 5.97
CA LEU A 132 1.76 -4.44 5.40
C LEU A 132 3.10 -3.99 4.78
N ILE A 133 3.06 -3.44 3.57
CA ILE A 133 4.15 -2.67 2.98
C ILE A 133 3.80 -1.18 3.12
N ALA A 134 4.64 -0.42 3.82
CA ALA A 134 4.43 1.00 4.07
C ALA A 134 5.53 1.85 3.42
N LEU A 135 5.18 2.67 2.43
CA LEU A 135 6.06 3.70 1.88
C LEU A 135 5.79 5.01 2.61
N TRP A 136 6.60 5.28 3.63
CA TRP A 136 6.29 6.31 4.61
C TRP A 136 7.53 7.05 5.11
N ASN A 137 7.36 8.31 5.49
CA ASN A 137 8.45 9.15 6.00
C ASN A 137 8.71 8.95 7.51
N GLY A 138 7.94 8.12 8.20
CA GLY A 138 8.12 7.91 9.65
C GLY A 138 7.41 8.92 10.53
N ASP A 139 6.66 9.87 9.94
CA ASP A 139 5.93 10.91 10.69
C ASP A 139 4.46 10.58 10.93
N TYR A 140 4.05 10.63 12.20
CA TYR A 140 2.67 10.41 12.66
C TYR A 140 1.94 11.75 12.71
N SER A 141 1.60 12.30 11.53
CA SER A 141 0.93 13.60 11.39
C SER A 141 -0.44 13.75 12.08
N GLY A 142 -1.00 12.67 12.64
CA GLY A 142 -2.32 12.67 13.31
C GLY A 142 -3.52 12.79 12.36
N LYS A 143 -3.28 12.82 11.04
CA LYS A 143 -4.35 12.84 10.03
C LYS A 143 -5.09 11.51 10.01
N LYS A 144 -6.41 11.59 10.15
CA LYS A 144 -7.28 10.42 10.10
C LYS A 144 -7.20 9.74 8.73
N GLY A 145 -7.05 8.42 8.69
CA GLY A 145 -6.89 7.63 7.45
C GLY A 145 -5.54 7.84 6.75
N GLY A 146 -4.60 8.58 7.34
CA GLY A 146 -3.27 8.79 6.77
C GLY A 146 -2.33 7.59 6.97
N THR A 147 -1.24 7.54 6.19
CA THR A 147 -0.24 6.46 6.21
C THR A 147 0.26 6.12 7.61
N GLY A 148 0.61 7.13 8.42
CA GLY A 148 1.09 6.91 9.79
C GLY A 148 0.02 6.28 10.70
N GLU A 149 -1.26 6.60 10.51
CA GLU A 149 -2.33 5.95 11.27
C GLU A 149 -2.52 4.49 10.86
N VAL A 150 -2.46 4.19 9.55
CA VAL A 150 -2.52 2.82 9.04
C VAL A 150 -1.36 1.98 9.59
N VAL A 151 -0.12 2.52 9.59
CA VAL A 151 1.05 1.88 10.20
C VAL A 151 0.82 1.63 11.70
N LYS A 152 0.32 2.62 12.44
CA LYS A 152 0.01 2.46 13.86
C LYS A 152 -1.03 1.37 14.10
N LYS A 153 -2.10 1.33 13.30
CA LYS A 153 -3.14 0.29 13.37
C LYS A 153 -2.55 -1.09 13.11
N ALA A 154 -1.69 -1.23 12.10
CA ALA A 154 -1.02 -2.49 11.77
C ALA A 154 -0.18 -3.02 12.95
N LEU A 155 0.66 -2.17 13.52
CA LEU A 155 1.51 -2.54 14.67
C LEU A 155 0.68 -2.92 15.90
N ASN A 156 -0.39 -2.17 16.20
CA ASN A 156 -1.30 -2.49 17.29
C ASN A 156 -2.03 -3.83 17.10
N ALA A 157 -2.29 -4.21 15.84
CA ALA A 157 -2.89 -5.50 15.47
C ALA A 157 -1.85 -6.64 15.37
N GLY A 158 -0.58 -6.40 15.72
CA GLY A 158 0.50 -7.38 15.65
C GLY A 158 0.91 -7.78 14.23
N LYS A 159 0.61 -6.94 13.24
CA LYS A 159 1.00 -7.18 11.85
C LYS A 159 2.46 -6.83 11.64
N ARG A 160 3.14 -7.62 10.81
CA ARG A 160 4.47 -7.30 10.29
C ARG A 160 4.37 -6.15 9.28
N VAL A 161 5.18 -5.11 9.47
CA VAL A 161 5.22 -3.95 8.58
C VAL A 161 6.60 -3.83 7.95
N TYR A 162 6.68 -4.07 6.64
CA TYR A 162 7.85 -3.70 5.85
C TYR A 162 7.80 -2.21 5.55
N TRP A 163 8.52 -1.44 6.34
CA TRP A 163 8.64 0.00 6.16
C TRP A 163 9.75 0.30 5.16
N ILE A 164 9.38 0.91 4.03
CA ILE A 164 10.32 1.49 3.06
C ILE A 164 10.28 3.00 3.27
N TYR A 165 11.42 3.58 3.67
CA TYR A 165 11.49 5.01 3.89
C TYR A 165 11.37 5.78 2.58
N VAL A 166 10.46 6.75 2.56
CA VAL A 166 10.34 7.75 1.48
C VAL A 166 10.12 9.12 2.09
N ASP A 167 10.69 10.16 1.50
CA ASP A 167 10.37 11.54 1.89
C ASP A 167 8.96 11.90 1.43
N ASN A 168 8.24 12.73 2.19
CA ASN A 168 6.89 13.22 1.81
C ASN A 168 6.93 14.51 0.98
N GLY A 169 8.12 14.95 0.52
CA GLY A 169 8.35 16.22 -0.19
C GLY A 169 8.09 17.51 0.63
N ASN A 170 7.28 17.42 1.69
CA ASN A 170 6.80 18.55 2.48
C ASN A 170 7.62 18.83 3.74
N ASP A 171 8.47 17.90 4.18
CA ASP A 171 9.24 18.01 5.42
C ASP A 171 10.65 18.59 5.24
N GLN A 172 11.01 19.03 4.02
CA GLN A 172 12.32 19.59 3.65
C GLN A 172 13.51 18.74 4.16
N GLY A 173 13.32 17.44 4.38
CA GLY A 173 14.33 16.52 4.90
C GLY A 173 14.61 16.63 6.41
N GLU A 174 13.78 17.33 7.19
CA GLU A 174 13.92 17.39 8.65
C GLU A 174 13.71 16.01 9.29
N VAL A 175 12.64 15.32 8.88
CA VAL A 175 12.31 13.97 9.36
C VAL A 175 13.44 13.00 9.00
N ARG A 176 13.94 13.10 7.76
CA ARG A 176 15.09 12.32 7.27
C ARG A 176 16.31 12.42 8.17
N LYS A 177 16.71 13.65 8.51
CA LYS A 177 17.88 13.92 9.39
C LYS A 177 17.66 13.36 10.79
N LYS A 178 16.47 13.54 11.35
CA LYS A 178 16.12 13.05 12.69
C LYS A 178 16.17 11.53 12.76
N LEU A 179 15.66 10.84 11.74
CA LEU A 179 15.62 9.38 11.68
C LEU A 179 16.92 8.75 11.17
N GLN A 180 17.83 9.56 10.61
CA GLN A 180 19.06 9.11 9.95
C GLN A 180 18.80 8.07 8.85
N LYS A 181 17.70 8.25 8.10
CA LYS A 181 17.30 7.36 7.00
C LYS A 181 17.57 7.95 5.63
N ASN A 182 17.64 7.08 4.63
CA ASN A 182 17.71 7.42 3.21
C ASN A 182 16.50 6.83 2.47
N PRO A 183 16.03 7.49 1.39
CA PRO A 183 15.02 6.92 0.51
C PRO A 183 15.37 5.49 0.11
N GLY A 184 14.44 4.56 0.33
CA GLY A 184 14.59 3.14 0.04
C GLY A 184 15.15 2.30 1.19
N ASP A 185 15.56 2.88 2.31
CA ASP A 185 15.92 2.09 3.50
C ASP A 185 14.73 1.23 3.92
N ILE A 186 14.98 -0.07 4.12
CA ILE A 186 13.97 -1.05 4.51
C ILE A 186 14.16 -1.39 5.98
N GLU A 187 13.07 -1.35 6.75
CA GLU A 187 13.03 -1.82 8.13
C GLU A 187 11.78 -2.67 8.35
N LEU A 188 11.92 -3.79 9.07
CA LEU A 188 10.78 -4.60 9.48
C LEU A 188 10.36 -4.16 10.88
N LEU A 189 9.11 -3.72 11.02
CA LEU A 189 8.51 -3.33 12.29
C LEU A 189 7.47 -4.38 12.72
N GLY A 190 7.35 -4.60 14.03
CA GLY A 190 6.41 -5.57 14.62
C GLY A 190 7.07 -6.88 15.01
#